data_AF-A0A7S2PL15-F1
#
_entry.id   AF-A0A7S2PL15-F1
#
_cell.length_a   1.000
_cell.length_b   1.000
_cell.length_c   1.000
_cell.angle_alpha   90.00
_cell.angle_beta   90.00
_cell.angle_gamma   90.00
#
_symmetry.space_group_name_H-M   'P 1'
#
loop_
_entity.id
_entity.type
_entity.pdbx_description
1 polymer ?
#
loop_
_entity_poly.entity_id
_entity_poly.type
_entity_poly.pdbx_seq_one_letter_code
_entity_poly.pdbx_strand_id
1 'polypeptide(L)'
;VGFEGGRTKFVGGDGSIEGGSVGGVVDFDAKWDLMFGQLQDYKNENGHCNVPTSAGTDLSNWVAAQRRMYGKLISGKPGKRSFLDASKMQRLTDLGFQFRPRGSYYSWEEQMVELVKYKEENGDCKIPVNHERLGSFVKLVR
;
A
#
# COMPACT_ATOMS: atom_id res chain seq x y z
N VAL A 1 -48.35 16.28 56.29
CA VAL A 1 -47.62 15.25 57.06
C VAL A 1 -46.63 14.61 56.09
N GLY A 2 -45.36 15.03 56.06
CA GLY A 2 -44.28 14.52 56.91
C GLY A 2 -43.92 13.09 56.46
N PHE A 3 -42.70 12.70 56.09
CA PHE A 3 -41.36 13.04 56.58
C PHE A 3 -40.30 12.53 55.59
N GLU A 4 -39.13 13.17 55.61
CA GLU A 4 -37.73 12.68 55.56
C GLU A 4 -37.49 11.21 55.12
N GLY A 5 -36.52 10.88 54.26
CA GLY A 5 -35.09 11.18 54.34
C GLY A 5 -34.31 9.86 54.12
N GLY A 6 -32.99 9.93 53.92
CA GLY A 6 -32.12 8.75 54.13
C GLY A 6 -31.32 8.26 52.93
N ARG A 7 -30.15 8.86 52.77
CA ARG A 7 -28.98 8.37 52.02
C ARG A 7 -28.45 7.10 52.69
N THR A 8 -28.32 5.97 51.98
CA THR A 8 -27.40 4.90 52.38
C THR A 8 -26.57 4.47 51.18
N LYS A 9 -25.25 4.60 51.35
CA LYS A 9 -24.25 4.07 50.44
C LYS A 9 -23.99 2.62 50.88
N PHE A 10 -24.11 1.67 49.97
CA PHE A 10 -23.52 0.35 50.15
C PHE A 10 -22.42 0.17 49.11
N VAL A 11 -21.19 0.16 49.64
CA VAL A 11 -20.00 -0.37 49.01
C VAL A 11 -20.08 -1.89 49.18
N GLY A 12 -20.01 -2.63 48.08
CA GLY A 12 -19.96 -4.08 48.07
C GLY A 12 -19.48 -4.53 46.71
N GLY A 13 -18.15 -4.65 46.57
CA GLY A 13 -17.54 -5.27 45.40
C GLY A 13 -17.73 -6.77 45.45
N ASP A 14 -18.15 -7.34 44.33
CA ASP A 14 -17.89 -8.73 43.95
C ASP A 14 -17.94 -8.80 42.43
N GLY A 15 -16.84 -9.22 41.83
CA GLY A 15 -16.59 -9.15 40.39
C GLY A 15 -15.21 -9.69 40.12
N SER A 16 -15.05 -10.99 40.40
CA SER A 16 -13.89 -11.82 40.14
C SER A 16 -13.20 -11.53 38.80
N ILE A 17 -11.89 -11.34 38.93
CA ILE A 17 -10.82 -11.82 38.05
C ILE A 17 -11.23 -12.71 36.87
N GLU A 18 -11.01 -12.23 35.65
CA GLU A 18 -10.44 -13.08 34.60
C GLU A 18 -9.28 -12.32 33.95
N GLY A 19 -8.08 -12.79 34.27
CA GLY A 19 -6.87 -12.45 33.53
C GLY A 19 -6.93 -13.08 32.15
N GLY A 20 -6.58 -12.30 31.13
CA GLY A 20 -6.53 -12.75 29.75
C GLY A 20 -5.46 -12.03 28.95
N SER A 21 -4.21 -12.47 29.13
CA SER A 21 -3.10 -12.47 28.16
C SER A 21 -3.09 -11.35 27.09
N VAL A 22 -2.26 -10.32 27.30
CA VAL A 22 -1.82 -9.39 26.25
C VAL A 22 -0.83 -10.12 25.33
N GLY A 23 -1.35 -11.01 24.48
CA GLY A 23 -0.62 -11.62 23.38
C GLY A 23 -0.93 -10.84 22.11
N GLY A 24 0.07 -10.14 21.56
CA GLY A 24 -0.06 -9.27 20.39
C GLY A 24 -0.73 -9.95 19.20
N VAL A 25 -2.03 -9.70 19.03
CA VAL A 25 -2.75 -9.99 17.80
C VAL A 25 -2.28 -8.93 16.82
N VAL A 26 -1.30 -9.26 15.98
CA VAL A 26 -0.98 -8.42 14.83
C VAL A 26 -2.22 -8.41 13.94
N ASP A 27 -2.99 -7.33 14.02
CA ASP A 27 -4.15 -7.14 13.17
C ASP A 27 -3.66 -6.99 11.72
N PHE A 28 -3.86 -8.05 10.94
CA PHE A 28 -3.43 -8.12 9.55
C PHE A 28 -4.12 -7.05 8.69
N ASP A 29 -5.31 -6.61 9.08
CA ASP A 29 -6.02 -5.53 8.41
C ASP A 29 -5.43 -4.17 8.78
N ALA A 30 -5.08 -3.96 10.05
CA ALA A 30 -4.37 -2.74 10.46
C ALA A 30 -3.03 -2.57 9.72
N LYS A 31 -2.26 -3.67 9.53
CA LYS A 31 -1.04 -3.62 8.72
C LYS A 31 -1.34 -3.30 7.25
N TRP A 32 -2.41 -3.85 6.69
CA TRP A 32 -2.79 -3.57 5.31
C TRP A 32 -3.20 -2.11 5.12
N ASP A 33 -3.99 -1.55 6.04
CA ASP A 33 -4.41 -0.15 6.02
C ASP A 33 -3.24 0.82 6.16
N LEU A 34 -2.28 0.50 7.03
CA LEU A 34 -1.04 1.29 7.17
C LEU A 34 -0.27 1.35 5.84
N MET A 35 -0.07 0.20 5.19
CA MET A 35 0.65 0.12 3.92
C MET A 35 -0.14 0.80 2.78
N PHE A 36 -1.47 0.72 2.82
CA PHE A 36 -2.33 1.42 1.88
C PHE A 36 -2.20 2.94 2.02
N GLY A 37 -2.15 3.46 3.26
CA GLY A 37 -1.86 4.86 3.53
C GLY A 37 -0.51 5.30 2.97
N GLN A 38 0.55 4.53 3.22
CA GLN A 38 1.87 4.79 2.65
C GLN A 38 1.89 4.78 1.12
N LEU A 39 1.08 3.92 0.47
CA LEU A 39 0.96 3.92 -0.98
C LEU A 39 0.25 5.19 -1.49
N GLN A 40 -0.72 5.70 -0.73
CA GLN A 40 -1.43 6.93 -1.06
C GLN A 40 -0.50 8.15 -0.94
N ASP A 41 0.31 8.21 0.11
CA ASP A 41 1.33 9.24 0.28
C ASP A 41 2.36 9.18 -0.86
N TYR A 42 2.86 7.97 -1.17
CA TYR A 42 3.78 7.76 -2.29
C TYR A 42 3.17 8.23 -3.63
N LYS A 43 1.88 7.96 -3.87
CA LYS A 43 1.18 8.45 -5.06
C LYS A 43 1.10 9.98 -5.09
N ASN A 44 0.82 10.63 -3.96
CA ASN A 44 0.75 12.09 -3.89
C ASN A 44 2.10 12.73 -4.19
N GLU A 45 3.20 12.12 -3.73
CA GLU A 45 4.55 12.62 -3.97
C GLU A 45 5.06 12.35 -5.40
N ASN A 46 4.76 11.16 -5.94
CA ASN A 46 5.36 10.69 -7.20
C ASN A 46 4.40 10.76 -8.40
N GLY A 47 3.12 11.06 -8.17
CA GLY A 47 2.04 11.02 -9.17
C GLY A 47 1.54 9.61 -9.52
N HIS A 48 2.22 8.57 -9.05
CA HIS A 48 1.91 7.17 -9.40
C HIS A 48 2.14 6.20 -8.24
N CYS A 49 1.58 4.99 -8.34
CA CYS A 49 1.78 3.92 -7.35
C CYS A 49 2.93 2.95 -7.70
N ASN A 50 3.87 3.35 -8.56
CA ASN A 50 4.98 2.48 -8.98
C ASN A 50 6.14 2.55 -7.99
N VAL A 51 6.03 1.80 -6.90
CA VAL A 51 7.11 1.68 -5.92
C VAL A 51 8.20 0.75 -6.50
N PRO A 52 9.44 1.22 -6.68
CA PRO A 52 10.51 0.39 -7.24
C PRO A 52 10.85 -0.77 -6.30
N THR A 53 10.86 -2.00 -6.83
CA THR A 53 11.19 -3.21 -6.06
C THR A 53 12.62 -3.17 -5.51
N SER A 54 13.53 -2.43 -6.16
CA SER A 54 14.91 -2.25 -5.71
C SER A 54 15.05 -1.37 -4.47
N ALA A 55 14.01 -0.63 -4.07
CA ALA A 55 14.07 0.19 -2.87
C ALA A 55 14.19 -0.65 -1.59
N GLY A 56 13.79 -1.93 -1.60
CA GLY A 56 13.89 -2.83 -0.46
C GLY A 56 13.06 -2.43 0.75
N THR A 57 12.20 -1.41 0.62
CA THR A 57 11.33 -0.92 1.68
C THR A 57 10.15 -1.86 1.92
N ASP A 58 9.56 -1.77 3.12
CA ASP A 58 8.35 -2.53 3.45
C ASP A 58 7.22 -2.31 2.45
N LEU A 59 7.06 -1.06 1.99
CA LEU A 59 6.08 -0.70 0.95
C LEU A 59 6.39 -1.39 -0.38
N SER A 60 7.66 -1.43 -0.82
CA SER A 60 8.04 -2.10 -2.08
C SER A 60 7.76 -3.61 -2.03
N ASN A 61 8.04 -4.24 -0.89
CA ASN A 61 7.75 -5.66 -0.65
C ASN A 61 6.24 -5.91 -0.60
N TRP A 62 5.47 -5.02 0.02
CA TRP A 62 4.03 -5.09 0.08
C TRP A 62 3.39 -4.94 -1.30
N VAL A 63 3.82 -3.97 -2.11
CA VAL A 63 3.38 -3.77 -3.50
C VAL A 63 3.67 -5.02 -4.34
N ALA A 64 4.87 -5.59 -4.24
CA ALA A 64 5.23 -6.83 -4.92
C ALA A 64 4.34 -8.01 -4.49
N ALA A 65 4.02 -8.09 -3.19
CA ALA A 65 3.11 -9.09 -2.65
C ALA A 65 1.69 -8.92 -3.24
N GLN A 66 1.15 -7.70 -3.33
CA GLN A 66 -0.18 -7.46 -3.92
C GLN A 66 -0.23 -7.92 -5.38
N ARG A 67 0.78 -7.58 -6.20
CA ARG A 67 0.89 -8.02 -7.61
C ARG A 67 0.94 -9.54 -7.73
N ARG A 68 1.72 -10.22 -6.87
CA ARG A 68 1.81 -11.69 -6.84
C ARG A 68 0.49 -12.35 -6.44
N MET A 69 -0.21 -11.81 -5.45
CA MET A 69 -1.50 -12.35 -5.00
C MET A 69 -2.56 -12.19 -6.08
N TYR A 70 -2.63 -11.04 -6.74
CA TYR A 70 -3.48 -10.83 -7.90
C TYR A 70 -3.18 -11.84 -9.02
N GLY A 71 -1.90 -12.09 -9.31
CA GLY A 71 -1.46 -13.12 -10.26
C GLY A 71 -1.95 -14.54 -9.95
N LYS A 72 -2.02 -14.89 -8.66
CA LYS A 72 -2.55 -16.19 -8.21
C LYS A 72 -4.07 -16.27 -8.33
N LEU A 73 -4.76 -15.17 -8.03
CA LEU A 73 -6.21 -15.08 -8.14
C LEU A 73 -6.68 -15.33 -9.57
N ILE A 74 -6.10 -14.60 -10.53
CA ILE A 74 -6.45 -14.71 -11.95
C ILE A 74 -5.99 -16.00 -12.62
N SER A 75 -5.04 -16.73 -12.03
CA SER A 75 -4.62 -18.06 -12.52
C SER A 75 -5.45 -19.20 -11.93
N GLY A 76 -6.52 -18.89 -11.18
CA GLY A 76 -7.42 -19.87 -10.59
C GLY A 76 -6.78 -20.70 -9.47
N LYS A 77 -5.65 -20.24 -8.92
CA LYS A 77 -4.94 -20.89 -7.81
C LYS A 77 -4.87 -19.95 -6.60
N PRO A 78 -6.01 -19.49 -6.04
CA PRO A 78 -5.99 -18.71 -4.82
C PRO A 78 -5.35 -19.57 -3.73
N GLY A 79 -4.27 -19.07 -3.12
CA GLY A 79 -3.72 -19.74 -1.94
C GLY A 79 -4.73 -19.69 -0.80
N LYS A 80 -4.66 -20.62 0.15
CA LYS A 80 -5.48 -20.65 1.38
C LYS A 80 -5.48 -19.35 2.21
N ARG A 81 -4.59 -18.39 1.89
CA ARG A 81 -4.45 -17.08 2.52
C ARG A 81 -4.38 -15.95 1.48
N SER A 82 -5.26 -15.93 0.48
CA SER A 82 -5.37 -14.75 -0.39
C SER A 82 -5.90 -13.57 0.43
N PHE A 83 -5.00 -12.81 1.04
CA PHE A 83 -5.32 -11.59 1.80
C PHE A 83 -5.81 -10.43 0.92
N LEU A 84 -5.79 -10.62 -0.40
CA LEU A 84 -6.32 -9.67 -1.37
C LEU A 84 -7.79 -10.02 -1.62
N ASP A 85 -8.64 -9.48 -0.75
CA ASP A 85 -10.10 -9.59 -0.88
C ASP A 85 -10.65 -8.56 -1.89
N ALA A 86 -11.90 -8.73 -2.33
CA ALA A 86 -12.58 -7.86 -3.28
C ALA A 86 -12.53 -6.39 -2.87
N SER A 87 -12.81 -6.09 -1.59
CA SER A 87 -12.76 -4.72 -1.06
C SER A 87 -11.37 -4.09 -1.14
N LYS A 88 -10.32 -4.88 -0.87
CA LYS A 88 -8.92 -4.44 -0.96
C LYS A 88 -8.49 -4.22 -2.41
N MET A 89 -8.95 -5.06 -3.33
CA MET A 89 -8.75 -4.86 -4.77
C MET A 89 -9.42 -3.58 -5.25
N GLN A 90 -10.65 -3.32 -4.82
CA GLN A 90 -11.37 -2.11 -5.21
C GLN A 90 -10.63 -0.87 -4.74
N ARG A 91 -10.23 -0.80 -3.45
CA ARG A 91 -9.47 0.35 -2.92
C ARG A 91 -8.16 0.61 -3.66
N LEU A 92 -7.42 -0.44 -4.02
CA LEU A 92 -6.21 -0.32 -4.83
C LEU A 92 -6.51 0.17 -6.24
N THR A 93 -7.58 -0.32 -6.85
CA THR A 93 -8.03 0.10 -8.19
C THR A 93 -8.46 1.57 -8.20
N ASP A 94 -9.20 2.01 -7.19
CA ASP A 94 -9.63 3.40 -7.01
C ASP A 94 -8.43 4.33 -6.81
N LEU A 95 -7.37 3.84 -6.14
CA LEU A 95 -6.11 4.56 -6.03
C LEU A 95 -5.35 4.63 -7.37
N GLY A 96 -5.76 3.90 -8.40
CA GLY A 96 -5.05 3.83 -9.69
C GLY A 96 -3.86 2.86 -9.66
N PHE A 97 -3.83 1.92 -8.71
CA PHE A 97 -2.79 0.90 -8.63
C PHE A 97 -2.92 -0.10 -9.78
N GLN A 98 -1.89 -0.19 -10.61
CA GLN A 98 -1.86 -1.20 -11.67
C GLN A 98 -1.25 -2.51 -11.12
N PHE A 99 -2.08 -3.54 -10.99
CA PHE A 99 -1.65 -4.89 -10.59
C PHE A 99 -0.75 -5.58 -11.63
N ARG A 100 -0.92 -5.21 -12.90
CA ARG A 100 -0.13 -5.66 -14.04
C ARG A 100 0.23 -4.46 -14.91
N PRO A 101 1.25 -3.67 -14.55
CA PRO A 101 1.73 -2.63 -15.44
C PRO A 101 2.16 -3.22 -16.77
N ARG A 102 1.59 -2.70 -17.85
CA ARG A 102 2.09 -2.93 -19.20
C ARG A 102 2.87 -1.69 -19.62
N GLY A 103 4.18 -1.83 -19.82
CA GLY A 103 5.02 -0.72 -20.24
C GLY A 103 5.30 0.30 -19.13
N SER A 104 5.37 1.58 -19.48
CA SER A 104 5.61 2.67 -18.53
C SER A 104 4.32 3.11 -17.82
N TYR A 105 4.44 3.52 -16.56
CA TYR A 105 3.37 4.18 -15.82
C TYR A 105 3.20 5.66 -16.20
N TYR A 106 4.20 6.23 -16.87
CA TYR A 106 4.20 7.60 -17.36
C TYR A 106 3.67 7.65 -18.78
N SER A 107 2.96 8.72 -19.11
CA SER A 107 2.57 9.02 -20.48
C SER A 107 3.79 9.34 -21.35
N TRP A 108 3.62 9.23 -22.67
CA TRP A 108 4.65 9.61 -23.64
C TRP A 108 5.14 11.05 -23.44
N GLU A 109 4.22 11.96 -23.13
CA GLU A 109 4.50 13.39 -22.94
C GLU A 109 5.39 13.63 -21.71
N GLU A 110 5.05 13.03 -20.57
CA GLU A 110 5.87 13.14 -19.34
C GLU A 110 7.28 12.58 -19.55
N GLN A 111 7.39 11.47 -20.27
CA GLN A 111 8.69 10.85 -20.56
C GLN A 111 9.52 11.70 -21.53
N MET A 112 8.88 12.38 -22.49
CA MET A 112 9.56 13.32 -23.37
C MET A 112 10.10 14.54 -22.62
N VAL A 113 9.33 15.10 -21.68
CA VAL A 113 9.80 16.22 -20.85
C VAL A 113 11.04 15.83 -20.04
N GLU A 114 11.01 14.66 -19.40
CA GLU A 114 12.15 14.16 -18.62
C GLU A 114 13.37 13.84 -19.52
N LEU A 115 13.15 13.36 -20.74
CA LEU A 115 14.21 13.11 -21.74
C LEU A 115 14.93 14.40 -22.15
N VAL A 116 14.17 15.46 -22.43
CA VAL A 116 14.73 16.77 -22.79
C VAL A 116 15.60 17.28 -21.65
N LYS A 117 15.08 17.23 -20.40
CA LYS A 117 15.82 17.62 -19.21
C LYS A 117 17.11 16.81 -19.03
N TYR A 118 17.03 15.49 -19.16
CA TYR A 118 18.21 14.62 -19.04
C TYR A 118 19.29 14.96 -20.07
N LYS A 119 18.88 15.28 -21.31
CA LYS A 119 19.79 15.69 -22.38
C LYS A 119 20.44 17.05 -22.10
N GLU A 120 19.70 18.00 -21.55
CA GLU A 120 20.24 19.30 -21.16
C GLU A 120 21.28 19.16 -20.03
N GLU A 121 21.05 18.27 -19.07
CA GLU A 121 21.94 18.04 -17.93
C GLU A 121 23.18 17.20 -18.27
N ASN A 122 23.02 16.13 -19.08
CA ASN A 122 24.11 15.17 -19.35
C ASN A 122 24.75 15.33 -20.74
N GLY A 123 24.17 16.16 -21.61
CA GLY A 123 24.66 16.38 -22.98
C GLY A 123 24.41 15.22 -23.95
N ASP A 124 23.90 14.07 -23.48
CA ASP A 124 23.53 12.94 -24.30
C ASP A 124 22.25 12.24 -23.79
N CYS A 125 21.71 11.33 -24.59
CA CYS A 125 20.50 10.55 -24.27
C CYS A 125 20.82 9.10 -23.89
N LYS A 126 22.03 8.80 -23.38
CA LYS A 126 22.43 7.45 -22.95
C LYS A 126 21.90 7.14 -21.56
N ILE A 127 20.59 7.03 -21.48
CA ILE A 127 19.90 6.81 -20.21
C ILE A 127 20.13 5.38 -19.70
N PRO A 128 20.48 5.21 -18.42
CA PRO A 128 20.61 3.90 -17.80
C PRO A 128 19.31 3.09 -17.91
N VAL A 129 19.45 1.79 -18.18
CA VAL A 129 18.31 0.86 -18.27
C VAL A 129 17.53 0.76 -16.95
N ASN A 130 18.16 1.10 -15.83
CA ASN A 130 17.57 1.16 -14.49
C ASN A 130 17.10 2.57 -14.09
N HIS A 131 17.05 3.52 -15.03
CA HIS A 131 16.55 4.87 -14.75
C HIS A 131 15.07 4.82 -14.36
N GLU A 132 14.70 5.45 -13.25
CA GLU A 132 13.40 5.32 -12.60
C GLU A 132 12.21 5.62 -13.53
N ARG A 133 12.28 6.73 -14.27
CA ARG A 133 11.20 7.17 -15.19
C ARG A 133 11.35 6.75 -16.64
N LEU A 134 12.59 6.58 -17.11
CA LEU A 134 12.92 6.45 -18.53
C LEU A 134 13.47 5.06 -18.88
N GLY A 135 13.88 4.25 -17.90
CA GLY A 135 14.49 2.94 -18.16
C GLY A 135 13.55 1.98 -18.89
N SER A 136 12.26 2.00 -18.56
CA SER A 136 11.22 1.24 -19.27
C SER A 136 10.92 1.79 -20.66
N PHE A 137 10.99 3.11 -20.87
CA PHE A 137 10.82 3.76 -22.17
C PHE A 137 11.93 3.39 -23.15
N VAL A 138 13.18 3.50 -22.71
CA VAL A 138 14.36 3.20 -23.54
C VAL A 138 14.39 1.72 -23.94
N LYS A 139 13.88 0.80 -23.11
CA LYS A 139 13.71 -0.62 -23.49
C LYS A 139 12.69 -0.85 -24.61
N LEU A 140 11.70 0.04 -24.74
CA LEU A 140 10.59 -0.08 -25.69
C LEU A 140 10.89 0.60 -27.04
N VAL A 141 11.77 1.60 -27.05
CA VAL A 141 12.12 2.41 -28.24
C VAL A 141 13.41 1.95 -28.93
N ARG A 142 14.14 1.00 -28.34
CA ARG A 142 15.39 0.43 -28.88
C ARG A 142 15.14 -0.79 -29.75
#